data_AF-A0A353BGB7-F1
#
_entry.id   AF-A0A353BGB7-F1
#
_cell.length_a   1.000
_cell.length_b   1.000
_cell.length_c   1.000
_cell.angle_alpha   90.00
_cell.angle_beta   90.00
_cell.angle_gamma   90.00
#
_symmetry.space_group_name_H-M   'P 1'
#
loop_
_entity.id
_entity.type
_entity.pdbx_description
1 polymer ?
#
loop_
_entity_poly.entity_id
_entity_poly.type
_entity_poly.pdbx_seq_one_letter_code
_entity_poly.pdbx_strand_id
1 'polypeptide(L)'
;MVLCGERDGRRIEGFDLGNSPQEFRPEAVRDKTLIMATTNGTAVLSALKQTTMTAAACFNNVSAVYRLLRRGGTDAVIVCAGKLGRFSMEDFLCAGAIADRAARDKGMDLSDSSRAAMALFRKHEKSLARALARTQHGEYLAGLGFKEDIALCSRIDSTATIPVLQDGRMVRAA
;
A
#
# COMPACT_ATOMS: atom_id res chain seq x y z
N MET A 1 18.69 -11.93 -8.75
CA MET A 1 17.73 -10.90 -9.17
C MET A 1 16.45 -11.60 -9.63
N VAL A 2 15.29 -10.96 -9.49
CA VAL A 2 13.99 -11.48 -9.93
C VAL A 2 13.23 -10.34 -10.61
N LEU A 3 12.72 -10.56 -11.80
CA LEU A 3 11.82 -9.65 -12.51
C LEU A 3 10.38 -9.93 -12.07
N CYS A 4 9.72 -8.92 -11.51
CA CYS A 4 8.35 -9.05 -11.04
C CYS A 4 7.49 -7.87 -11.48
N GLY A 5 6.19 -8.07 -11.64
CA GLY A 5 5.33 -6.98 -12.10
C GLY A 5 4.11 -7.42 -12.86
N GLU A 6 3.36 -6.40 -13.29
CA GLU A 6 2.11 -6.60 -14.00
C GLU A 6 1.89 -5.57 -15.11
N ARG A 7 1.11 -6.00 -16.10
CA ARG A 7 0.37 -5.14 -17.02
C ARG A 7 -1.07 -5.63 -17.05
N ASP A 8 -2.02 -4.74 -16.81
CA ASP A 8 -3.45 -5.07 -16.76
C ASP A 8 -3.76 -6.23 -15.79
N GLY A 9 -3.14 -6.19 -14.61
CA GLY A 9 -3.32 -7.20 -13.56
C GLY A 9 -2.72 -8.57 -13.86
N ARG A 10 -2.01 -8.74 -14.98
CA ARG A 10 -1.38 -10.01 -15.38
C ARG A 10 0.14 -9.89 -15.37
N ARG A 11 0.82 -10.99 -15.06
CA ARG A 11 2.28 -11.07 -15.13
C ARG A 11 2.75 -10.71 -16.54
N ILE A 12 3.80 -9.89 -16.61
CA ILE A 12 4.44 -9.50 -17.87
C ILE A 12 5.13 -10.71 -18.50
N GLU A 13 5.05 -10.86 -19.82
CA GLU A 13 5.75 -11.93 -20.52
C GLU A 13 7.27 -11.85 -20.29
N GLY A 14 7.88 -12.99 -19.98
CA GLY A 14 9.31 -13.07 -19.64
C GLY A 14 9.67 -12.68 -18.21
N PHE A 15 8.70 -12.27 -17.37
CA PHE A 15 8.95 -12.01 -15.95
C PHE A 15 8.86 -13.29 -15.11
N ASP A 16 9.62 -13.34 -14.03
CA ASP A 16 9.65 -14.47 -13.11
C ASP A 16 8.33 -14.55 -12.30
N LEU A 17 7.89 -13.43 -11.74
CA LEU A 17 6.70 -13.32 -10.87
C LEU A 17 5.72 -12.26 -11.37
N GLY A 18 4.45 -12.42 -11.04
CA GLY A 18 3.42 -11.41 -11.22
C GLY A 18 3.47 -10.32 -10.15
N ASN A 19 2.30 -9.74 -9.88
CA ASN A 19 2.09 -8.76 -8.80
C ASN A 19 1.17 -9.31 -7.69
N SER A 20 0.92 -10.63 -7.67
CA SER A 20 0.18 -11.26 -6.58
C SER A 20 1.10 -11.39 -5.36
N PRO A 21 0.74 -10.85 -4.18
CA PRO A 21 1.55 -11.01 -2.98
C PRO A 21 1.83 -12.46 -2.57
N GLN A 22 0.98 -13.40 -3.01
CA GLN A 22 1.15 -14.84 -2.73
C GLN A 22 2.37 -15.46 -3.42
N GLU A 23 2.88 -14.81 -4.48
CA GLU A 23 4.05 -15.25 -5.24
C GLU A 23 5.37 -14.90 -4.52
N PHE A 24 5.36 -13.95 -3.58
CA PHE A 24 6.56 -13.43 -2.90
C PHE A 24 6.95 -14.25 -1.66
N ARG A 25 7.00 -15.57 -1.81
CA ARG A 25 7.41 -16.50 -0.74
C ARG A 25 8.93 -16.47 -0.56
N PRO A 26 9.47 -16.78 0.64
CA PRO A 26 10.90 -16.74 0.90
C PRO A 26 11.75 -17.51 -0.12
N GLU A 27 11.28 -18.66 -0.59
CA GLU A 27 11.99 -19.49 -1.57
C GLU A 27 12.15 -18.77 -2.92
N ALA A 28 11.17 -17.93 -3.27
CA ALA A 28 11.17 -17.15 -4.50
C ALA A 28 12.05 -15.90 -4.39
N VAL A 29 12.09 -15.22 -3.23
CA VAL A 29 12.60 -13.83 -3.14
C VAL A 29 13.69 -13.57 -2.08
N ARG A 30 13.95 -14.50 -1.14
CA ARG A 30 14.94 -14.28 -0.07
C ARG A 30 16.32 -13.99 -0.66
N ASP A 31 16.97 -12.95 -0.14
CA ASP A 31 18.30 -12.48 -0.51
C ASP A 31 18.46 -12.11 -2.00
N LYS A 32 17.34 -11.87 -2.70
CA LYS A 32 17.33 -11.44 -4.11
C LYS A 32 16.89 -9.99 -4.23
N THR A 33 17.51 -9.27 -5.16
CA THR A 33 17.01 -7.98 -5.63
C THR A 33 15.79 -8.20 -6.53
N LEU A 34 14.68 -7.52 -6.22
CA LEU A 34 13.46 -7.50 -7.03
C LEU A 34 13.46 -6.28 -7.93
N ILE A 35 13.29 -6.49 -9.24
CA ILE A 35 13.07 -5.42 -10.21
C ILE A 35 11.58 -5.43 -10.53
N MET A 36 10.87 -4.44 -10.00
CA MET A 36 9.42 -4.40 -10.04
C MET A 36 8.89 -3.38 -11.04
N ALA A 37 8.05 -3.82 -11.98
CA ALA A 37 7.35 -2.94 -12.92
C ALA A 37 5.83 -3.03 -12.73
N THR A 38 5.20 -1.95 -12.29
CA THR A 38 3.74 -1.88 -12.10
C THR A 38 3.15 -0.65 -12.79
N THR A 39 1.85 -0.68 -13.04
CA THR A 39 1.14 0.37 -13.76
C THR A 39 1.13 1.71 -12.99
N ASN A 40 1.00 1.68 -11.65
CA ASN A 40 0.81 2.90 -10.85
C ASN A 40 2.03 3.27 -9.98
N GLY A 41 2.85 2.29 -9.55
CA GLY A 41 3.82 2.51 -8.47
C GLY A 41 4.95 3.49 -8.81
N THR A 42 5.50 3.39 -10.03
CA THR A 42 6.69 4.16 -10.44
C THR A 42 6.40 5.66 -10.61
N ALA A 43 5.16 5.98 -11.04
CA ALA A 43 4.72 7.36 -11.22
C ALA A 43 4.64 8.11 -9.89
N VAL A 44 4.10 7.46 -8.85
CA VAL A 44 3.98 8.04 -7.51
C VAL A 44 5.35 8.31 -6.91
N LEU A 45 6.26 7.33 -6.93
CA LEU A 45 7.60 7.50 -6.34
C LEU A 45 8.40 8.59 -7.03
N SER A 46 8.22 8.78 -8.34
CA SER A 46 8.89 9.84 -9.10
C SER A 46 8.42 11.25 -8.72
N ALA A 47 7.22 11.39 -8.17
CA ALA A 47 6.65 12.66 -7.71
C ALA A 47 7.12 13.05 -6.30
N LEU A 48 7.72 12.14 -5.52
CA LEU A 48 8.05 12.32 -4.10
C LEU A 48 9.50 12.77 -3.83
N LYS A 49 10.19 13.30 -4.84
CA LYS A 49 11.64 13.63 -4.80
C LYS A 49 12.06 14.68 -3.78
N GLN A 50 11.12 15.41 -3.15
CA GLN A 50 11.41 16.48 -2.17
C GLN A 50 10.94 16.12 -0.75
N THR A 51 10.82 14.83 -0.42
CA THR A 51 10.43 14.39 0.92
C THR A 51 11.65 14.01 1.76
N THR A 52 11.62 14.31 3.06
CA THR A 52 12.66 13.89 4.02
C THR A 52 12.75 12.36 4.11
N MET A 53 11.60 11.70 3.97
CA MET A 53 11.47 10.24 4.00
C MET A 53 10.22 9.83 3.23
N THR A 54 10.35 8.84 2.36
CA THR A 54 9.23 8.19 1.69
C THR A 54 9.14 6.74 2.14
N ALA A 55 7.95 6.28 2.53
CA ALA A 55 7.69 4.92 2.96
C ALA A 55 6.48 4.34 2.23
N ALA A 56 6.50 3.04 1.94
CA ALA A 56 5.34 2.32 1.42
C ALA A 56 4.44 1.86 2.57
N ALA A 57 3.16 2.15 2.44
CA ALA A 57 2.14 1.76 3.40
C ALA A 57 1.08 0.87 2.74
N CYS A 58 0.60 -0.10 3.51
CA CYS A 58 -0.55 -0.93 3.18
C CYS A 58 -1.29 -1.31 4.47
N PHE A 59 -2.46 -1.95 4.37
CA PHE A 59 -3.19 -2.42 5.54
C PHE A 59 -2.30 -3.30 6.45
N ASN A 60 -1.42 -4.10 5.84
CA ASN A 60 -0.58 -5.05 6.54
C ASN A 60 0.46 -4.41 7.47
N ASN A 61 0.77 -3.11 7.35
CA ASN A 61 1.79 -2.44 8.16
C ASN A 61 1.35 -1.08 8.75
N VAL A 62 0.04 -0.81 8.86
CA VAL A 62 -0.54 0.47 9.31
C VAL A 62 0.07 0.98 10.62
N SER A 63 0.16 0.14 11.65
CA SER A 63 0.75 0.49 12.95
C SER A 63 2.21 0.87 12.84
N ALA A 64 2.96 0.14 12.02
CA ALA A 64 4.39 0.35 11.87
C ALA A 64 4.66 1.68 11.16
N VAL A 65 3.94 1.94 10.06
CA VAL A 65 3.99 3.20 9.32
C VAL A 65 3.58 4.37 10.22
N TYR A 66 2.48 4.25 10.96
CA TYR A 66 2.05 5.31 11.87
C TYR A 66 3.12 5.65 12.93
N ARG A 67 3.74 4.65 13.55
CA ARG A 67 4.84 4.87 14.51
C ARG A 67 6.03 5.56 13.86
N LEU A 68 6.34 5.26 12.60
CA LEU A 68 7.39 5.91 11.85
C LEU A 68 7.07 7.39 11.61
N LEU A 69 5.85 7.70 11.14
CA LEU A 69 5.39 9.08 10.94
C LEU A 69 5.47 9.88 12.24
N ARG A 70 5.00 9.30 13.35
CA ARG A 70 5.02 9.97 14.66
C ARG A 70 6.44 10.29 15.15
N ARG A 71 7.42 9.42 14.87
CA ARG A 71 8.83 9.65 15.23
C ARG A 71 9.49 10.75 14.40
N GLY A 72 9.02 10.97 13.16
CA GLY A 72 9.54 12.03 12.29
C GLY A 72 9.31 13.43 12.84
N GLY A 73 8.24 13.64 13.62
CA GLY A 73 7.96 14.92 14.27
C GLY A 73 7.62 16.06 13.31
N THR A 74 7.35 15.75 12.04
CA THR A 74 6.99 16.69 10.99
C THR A 74 5.63 16.34 10.40
N ASP A 75 5.08 17.25 9.60
CA ASP A 75 3.91 16.98 8.80
C ASP A 75 4.12 15.75 7.90
N ALA A 76 3.05 14.98 7.73
CA ALA A 76 3.04 13.77 6.92
C ALA A 76 1.94 13.87 5.87
N VAL A 77 2.26 13.44 4.65
CA VAL A 77 1.30 13.36 3.55
C VAL A 77 1.13 11.89 3.17
N ILE A 78 -0.11 11.41 3.16
CA ILE A 78 -0.44 10.09 2.62
C ILE A 78 -0.83 10.27 1.15
N VAL A 79 -0.02 9.72 0.26
CA VAL A 79 -0.28 9.78 -1.18
C VAL A 79 -0.91 8.47 -1.64
N CYS A 80 -2.18 8.54 -2.04
CA CYS A 80 -2.88 7.44 -2.70
C CYS A 80 -2.39 7.34 -4.15
N ALA A 81 -2.01 6.16 -4.61
CA ALA A 81 -1.49 5.97 -5.97
C ALA A 81 -2.58 6.16 -7.02
N GLY A 82 -3.82 5.79 -6.68
CA GLY A 82 -4.93 5.79 -7.61
C GLY A 82 -4.76 4.73 -8.69
N LYS A 83 -5.62 4.81 -9.71
CA LYS A 83 -5.54 3.97 -10.90
C LYS A 83 -5.65 4.82 -12.14
N LEU A 84 -4.56 4.93 -12.91
CA LEU A 84 -4.51 5.71 -14.16
C LEU A 84 -5.03 7.16 -13.97
N GLY A 85 -4.58 7.82 -12.89
CA GLY A 85 -4.98 9.19 -12.54
C GLY A 85 -6.37 9.34 -11.93
N ARG A 86 -7.07 8.22 -11.65
CA ARG A 86 -8.39 8.21 -11.00
C ARG A 86 -8.31 7.80 -9.54
N PHE A 87 -9.33 8.20 -8.79
CA PHE A 87 -9.53 7.79 -7.40
C PHE A 87 -9.53 6.26 -7.24
N SER A 88 -8.84 5.79 -6.19
CA SER A 88 -8.85 4.39 -5.75
C SER A 88 -9.46 4.33 -4.35
N MET A 89 -10.55 3.56 -4.20
CA MET A 89 -11.25 3.44 -2.93
C MET A 89 -10.44 2.60 -1.93
N GLU A 90 -9.74 1.58 -2.41
CA GLU A 90 -8.84 0.74 -1.62
C GLU A 90 -7.66 1.54 -1.06
N ASP A 91 -7.04 2.43 -1.84
CA ASP A 91 -6.00 3.33 -1.36
C ASP A 91 -6.54 4.30 -0.31
N PHE A 92 -7.72 4.88 -0.55
CA PHE A 92 -8.34 5.83 0.38
C PHE A 92 -8.77 5.16 1.69
N LEU A 93 -9.25 3.92 1.65
CA LEU A 93 -9.49 3.10 2.85
C LEU A 93 -8.19 2.83 3.62
N CYS A 94 -7.09 2.56 2.93
CA CYS A 94 -5.78 2.35 3.56
C CYS A 94 -5.25 3.63 4.21
N ALA A 95 -5.37 4.77 3.53
CA ALA A 95 -5.08 6.08 4.12
C ALA A 95 -5.94 6.33 5.37
N GLY A 96 -7.22 5.95 5.32
CA GLY A 96 -8.15 6.03 6.44
C GLY A 96 -7.74 5.19 7.64
N ALA A 97 -7.16 4.00 7.42
CA ALA A 97 -6.63 3.16 8.49
C ALA A 97 -5.47 3.83 9.24
N ILE A 98 -4.58 4.52 8.52
CA ILE A 98 -3.46 5.28 9.10
C ILE A 98 -3.99 6.52 9.84
N ALA A 99 -4.92 7.26 9.22
CA ALA A 99 -5.57 8.41 9.84
C ALA A 99 -6.34 8.04 11.11
N ASP A 100 -7.00 6.86 11.15
CA ASP A 100 -7.64 6.36 12.36
C ASP A 100 -6.64 6.13 13.50
N ARG A 101 -5.44 5.64 13.21
CA ARG A 101 -4.39 5.52 14.23
C ARG A 101 -3.91 6.89 14.70
N ALA A 102 -3.70 7.83 13.77
CA ALA A 102 -3.30 9.19 14.10
C ALA A 102 -4.31 9.91 15.00
N ALA A 103 -5.61 9.74 14.73
CA ALA A 103 -6.69 10.34 15.52
C ALA A 103 -6.74 9.88 17.00
N ARG A 104 -6.04 8.78 17.36
CA ARG A 104 -5.99 8.28 18.74
C ARG A 104 -4.96 9.02 19.59
N ASP A 105 -3.96 9.64 18.97
CA ASP A 105 -2.97 10.44 19.68
C ASP A 105 -3.47 11.88 19.82
N LYS A 106 -3.39 12.42 21.05
CA LYS A 106 -3.76 13.81 21.32
C LYS A 106 -2.81 14.76 20.59
N GLY A 107 -3.36 15.79 19.96
CA GLY A 107 -2.57 16.83 19.28
C GLY A 107 -2.27 16.57 17.80
N MET A 108 -2.74 15.47 17.23
CA MET A 108 -2.70 15.26 15.78
C MET A 108 -3.81 16.06 15.10
N ASP A 109 -3.45 16.93 14.16
CA ASP A 109 -4.41 17.56 13.27
C ASP A 109 -4.60 16.74 12.00
N LEU A 110 -5.84 16.59 11.57
CA LEU A 110 -6.23 15.83 10.39
C LEU A 110 -6.95 16.76 9.42
N SER A 111 -6.45 16.82 8.19
CA SER A 111 -7.12 17.47 7.07
C SER A 111 -8.48 16.83 6.77
N ASP A 112 -9.34 17.54 6.04
CA ASP A 112 -10.67 17.05 5.65
C ASP A 112 -10.61 15.73 4.88
N SER A 113 -9.64 15.59 3.98
CA SER A 113 -9.41 14.35 3.23
C SER A 113 -9.04 13.19 4.17
N SER A 114 -8.21 13.44 5.17
CA SER A 114 -7.84 12.45 6.18
C SER A 114 -9.02 12.06 7.07
N ARG A 115 -9.87 13.02 7.46
CA ARG A 115 -11.10 12.77 8.23
C ARG A 115 -12.12 11.97 7.42
N ALA A 116 -12.30 12.28 6.14
CA ALA A 116 -13.17 11.55 5.24
C ALA A 116 -12.69 10.11 5.02
N ALA A 117 -11.38 9.92 4.80
CA ALA A 117 -10.76 8.60 4.69
C ALA A 117 -10.96 7.78 5.98
N MET A 118 -10.68 8.39 7.14
CA MET A 118 -10.89 7.76 8.45
C MET A 118 -12.35 7.33 8.66
N ALA A 119 -13.31 8.19 8.34
CA ALA A 119 -14.74 7.87 8.49
C ALA A 119 -15.14 6.68 7.59
N LEU A 120 -14.65 6.66 6.34
CA LEU A 120 -14.89 5.56 5.42
C LEU A 120 -14.27 4.26 5.92
N PHE A 121 -13.02 4.30 6.42
CA PHE A 121 -12.35 3.15 7.00
C PHE A 121 -13.13 2.60 8.20
N ARG A 122 -13.49 3.44 9.18
CA ARG A 122 -14.27 3.03 10.37
C ARG A 122 -15.59 2.34 10.02
N LYS A 123 -16.27 2.82 8.96
CA LYS A 123 -17.50 2.21 8.47
C LYS A 123 -17.28 0.77 7.97
N HIS A 124 -16.13 0.48 7.38
CA HIS A 124 -15.84 -0.78 6.71
C HIS A 124 -14.86 -1.70 7.45
N GLU A 125 -14.20 -1.23 8.52
CA GLU A 125 -13.13 -1.94 9.25
C GLU A 125 -13.47 -3.40 9.55
N LYS A 126 -14.65 -3.67 10.13
CA LYS A 126 -15.10 -5.02 10.50
C LYS A 126 -15.35 -5.95 9.31
N SER A 127 -15.37 -5.42 8.09
CA SER A 127 -15.67 -6.14 6.86
C SER A 127 -14.75 -5.72 5.71
N LEU A 128 -13.51 -5.34 6.04
CA LEU A 128 -12.60 -4.70 5.10
C LEU A 128 -12.40 -5.52 3.83
N ALA A 129 -12.16 -6.84 3.93
CA ALA A 129 -12.04 -7.73 2.77
C ALA A 129 -13.25 -7.64 1.83
N ARG A 130 -14.48 -7.57 2.38
CA ARG A 130 -15.71 -7.42 1.60
C ARG A 130 -15.81 -6.04 0.97
N ALA A 131 -15.40 -5.00 1.68
CA ALA A 131 -15.38 -3.64 1.13
C ALA A 131 -14.40 -3.53 -0.04
N LEU A 132 -13.19 -4.05 0.12
CA LEU A 132 -12.17 -4.09 -0.94
C LEU A 132 -12.65 -4.90 -2.16
N ALA A 133 -13.28 -6.06 -1.93
CA ALA A 133 -13.81 -6.89 -3.02
C ALA A 133 -14.94 -6.25 -3.84
N ARG A 134 -15.57 -5.18 -3.33
CA ARG A 134 -16.63 -4.40 -4.01
C ARG A 134 -16.13 -3.10 -4.63
N THR A 135 -14.83 -2.82 -4.53
CA THR A 135 -14.23 -1.69 -5.25
C THR A 135 -14.12 -2.06 -6.72
N GLN A 136 -14.07 -1.05 -7.60
CA GLN A 136 -13.88 -1.28 -9.03
C GLN A 136 -12.60 -2.11 -9.32
N HIS A 137 -11.52 -1.87 -8.58
CA HIS A 137 -10.29 -2.64 -8.75
C HIS A 137 -10.39 -4.04 -8.14
N GLY A 138 -11.06 -4.19 -7.00
CA GLY A 138 -11.29 -5.49 -6.36
C GLY A 138 -12.15 -6.42 -7.22
N GLU A 139 -13.24 -5.92 -7.80
CA GLU A 139 -14.09 -6.69 -8.74
C GLU A 139 -13.29 -7.12 -9.98
N TYR A 140 -12.47 -6.20 -10.50
CA TYR A 140 -11.56 -6.50 -11.61
C TYR A 140 -10.55 -7.62 -11.26
N LEU A 141 -9.87 -7.53 -10.12
CA LEU A 141 -8.92 -8.56 -9.66
C LEU A 141 -9.61 -9.91 -9.41
N ALA A 142 -10.81 -9.90 -8.83
CA ALA A 142 -11.59 -11.11 -8.64
C ALA A 142 -11.94 -11.77 -9.99
N GLY A 143 -12.30 -10.97 -11.01
CA GLY A 143 -12.54 -11.45 -12.37
C GLY A 143 -11.30 -12.04 -13.05
N LEU A 144 -10.10 -11.66 -12.61
CA LEU A 144 -8.83 -12.24 -13.06
C LEU A 144 -8.40 -13.48 -12.27
N GLY A 145 -9.15 -13.88 -11.23
CA GLY A 145 -8.82 -15.02 -10.37
C GLY A 145 -7.98 -14.68 -9.13
N PHE A 146 -7.81 -13.40 -8.79
CA PHE A 146 -7.01 -12.94 -7.64
C PHE A 146 -7.86 -12.59 -6.41
N LYS A 147 -8.93 -13.35 -6.14
CA LYS A 147 -9.82 -13.08 -5.00
C LYS A 147 -9.10 -13.24 -3.65
N GLU A 148 -8.21 -14.21 -3.57
CA GLU A 148 -7.41 -14.52 -2.38
C GLU A 148 -6.43 -13.38 -2.05
N ASP A 149 -5.93 -12.66 -3.07
CA ASP A 149 -5.06 -11.50 -2.88
C ASP A 149 -5.79 -10.38 -2.15
N ILE A 150 -7.07 -10.15 -2.46
CA ILE A 150 -7.90 -9.15 -1.77
C ILE A 150 -7.99 -9.49 -0.28
N ALA A 151 -8.19 -10.77 0.05
CA ALA A 151 -8.24 -11.22 1.43
C ALA A 151 -6.88 -11.03 2.15
N LEU A 152 -5.77 -11.35 1.48
CA LEU A 152 -4.42 -11.16 2.03
C LEU A 152 -4.10 -9.68 2.26
N CYS A 153 -4.39 -8.83 1.28
CA CYS A 153 -4.17 -7.38 1.33
C CYS A 153 -5.09 -6.68 2.33
N SER A 154 -6.21 -7.28 2.73
CA SER A 154 -7.11 -6.71 3.74
C SER A 154 -6.66 -6.93 5.19
N ARG A 155 -5.59 -7.70 5.43
CA ARG A 155 -5.13 -8.02 6.78
C ARG A 155 -4.46 -6.79 7.39
N ILE A 156 -5.00 -6.32 8.51
CA ILE A 156 -4.41 -5.20 9.24
C ILE A 156 -3.25 -5.69 10.11
N ASP A 157 -2.10 -5.01 10.03
CA ASP A 157 -0.93 -5.24 10.89
C ASP A 157 -0.38 -6.68 10.90
N SER A 158 -0.44 -7.37 9.76
CA SER A 158 0.19 -8.69 9.61
C SER A 158 1.72 -8.66 9.51
N THR A 159 2.32 -7.48 9.34
CA THR A 159 3.78 -7.28 9.36
C THR A 159 4.16 -5.95 10.00
N ALA A 160 5.34 -5.90 10.63
CA ALA A 160 5.95 -4.66 11.11
C ALA A 160 6.95 -4.07 10.11
N THR A 161 7.16 -4.70 8.96
CA THR A 161 8.12 -4.26 7.94
C THR A 161 7.61 -2.99 7.25
N ILE A 162 8.49 -2.00 7.16
CA ILE A 162 8.23 -0.74 6.45
C ILE A 162 9.28 -0.61 5.35
N PRO A 163 8.89 -0.71 4.07
CA PRO A 163 9.77 -0.34 2.98
C PRO A 163 9.93 1.18 2.92
N VAL A 164 11.16 1.69 2.89
CA VAL A 164 11.50 3.11 2.71
C VAL A 164 12.30 3.31 1.42
N LEU A 165 12.10 4.45 0.77
CA LEU A 165 12.83 4.81 -0.44
C LEU A 165 14.19 5.40 -0.05
N GLN A 166 15.27 4.71 -0.44
CA GLN A 166 16.65 5.13 -0.25
C GLN A 166 17.42 4.88 -1.55
N ASP A 167 18.12 5.90 -2.05
CA ASP A 167 18.96 5.83 -3.26
C ASP A 167 18.24 5.21 -4.47
N GLY A 168 16.96 5.56 -4.65
CA GLY A 168 16.11 5.06 -5.74
C GLY A 168 15.61 3.62 -5.56
N ARG A 169 15.76 3.03 -4.36
CA ARG A 169 15.37 1.64 -4.06
C ARG A 169 14.50 1.58 -2.82
N MET A 170 13.55 0.65 -2.79
CA MET A 170 12.78 0.34 -1.58
C MET A 170 13.58 -0.64 -0.73
N VAL A 171 13.99 -0.23 0.46
CA VAL A 171 14.72 -1.04 1.44
C VAL A 171 13.95 -1.12 2.75
N ARG A 172 14.25 -2.09 3.61
CA ARG A 172 13.62 -2.15 4.94
C ARG A 172 14.12 -0.97 5.80
N ALA A 173 13.20 -0.26 6.46
CA ALA A 173 13.56 0.75 7.45
C ALA A 173 14.43 0.13 8.56
N ALA A 174 15.49 0.85 8.96
CA ALA A 174 16.39 0.47 10.04
C ALA A 174 15.71 0.48 11.41
#